data_AF-A0A351HBG4-F1
#
_entry.id   AF-A0A351HBG4-F1
#
_cell.length_a   1.000
_cell.length_b   1.000
_cell.length_c   1.000
_cell.angle_alpha   90.00
_cell.angle_beta   90.00
_cell.angle_gamma   90.00
#
_symmetry.space_group_name_H-M   'P 1'
#
loop_
_entity.id
_entity.type
_entity.pdbx_description
1 polymer ?
#
loop_
_entity_poly.entity_id
_entity_poly.type
_entity_poly.pdbx_seq_one_letter_code
_entity_poly.pdbx_strand_id
1 'polypeptide(L)'
;MSGNEIEKEDAAVLEKNLRTISTRIRREGRKVLRDFPITPAQFDVLQVLFFNGEKRMSDISRWLGITKSTTTGLVKRLIDADLVERRRSDKDRRSFI
;
A
#
# COMPACT_ATOMS: atom_id res chain seq x y z
N MET A 1 -21.71 21.91 29.48
CA MET A 1 -20.90 20.90 28.76
C MET A 1 -19.48 21.43 28.74
N SER A 2 -18.53 20.70 29.30
CA SER A 2 -17.16 21.21 29.46
C SER A 2 -16.47 21.28 28.09
N GLY A 3 -15.55 22.24 27.88
CA GLY A 3 -14.84 22.39 26.59
C GLY A 3 -14.17 21.11 26.09
N ASN A 4 -13.83 20.20 27.00
CA ASN A 4 -13.19 18.91 26.73
C ASN A 4 -14.15 17.85 26.13
N GLU A 5 -15.47 18.04 26.27
CA GLU A 5 -16.48 17.16 25.63
C GLU A 5 -16.78 17.59 24.19
N ILE A 6 -16.80 18.90 23.93
CA ILE A 6 -17.02 19.48 22.60
C ILE A 6 -15.85 19.11 21.66
N GLU A 7 -14.60 19.21 22.14
CA GLU A 7 -13.42 18.85 21.34
C GLU A 7 -13.36 17.34 20.98
N LYS A 8 -13.90 16.47 21.84
CA LYS A 8 -13.98 15.02 21.56
C LYS A 8 -15.04 14.68 20.53
N GLU A 9 -16.18 15.36 20.58
CA GLU A 9 -17.26 15.23 19.59
C GLU A 9 -16.75 15.60 18.19
N ASP A 10 -16.04 16.73 18.07
CA ASP A 10 -15.47 17.20 16.80
C ASP A 10 -14.41 16.24 16.25
N ALA A 11 -13.54 15.70 17.10
CA ALA A 11 -12.56 14.70 16.71
C ALA A 11 -13.22 13.40 16.20
N ALA A 12 -14.30 12.96 16.84
CA ALA A 12 -15.05 11.77 16.42
C ALA A 12 -15.76 11.97 15.08
N VAL A 13 -16.33 13.15 14.84
CA VAL A 13 -16.95 13.49 13.55
C VAL A 13 -15.89 13.56 12.45
N LEU A 14 -14.73 14.17 12.72
CA LEU A 14 -13.62 14.24 11.78
C LEU A 14 -13.09 12.85 11.41
N GLU A 15 -12.85 11.98 12.40
CA GLU A 15 -12.47 10.58 12.18
C GLU A 15 -13.47 9.88 11.26
N LYS A 16 -14.76 9.97 11.60
CA LYS A 16 -15.82 9.29 10.87
C LYS A 16 -15.88 9.75 9.42
N ASN A 17 -15.73 11.04 9.18
CA ASN A 17 -15.71 11.61 7.84
C ASN A 17 -14.49 11.12 7.06
N LEU A 18 -13.28 11.19 7.64
CA LEU A 18 -12.05 10.71 7.01
C LEU A 18 -12.12 9.22 6.68
N ARG A 19 -12.58 8.38 7.62
CA ARG A 19 -12.75 6.94 7.39
C ARG A 19 -13.79 6.65 6.31
N THR A 20 -14.90 7.40 6.27
CA THR A 20 -15.93 7.24 5.24
C THR A 20 -15.41 7.60 3.86
N ILE A 21 -14.72 8.73 3.73
CA ILE A 21 -14.10 9.18 2.48
C ILE A 21 -13.05 8.17 2.02
N SER A 22 -12.12 7.78 2.89
CA SER A 22 -11.07 6.80 2.62
C SER A 22 -11.66 5.46 2.15
N THR A 23 -12.70 4.98 2.82
CA THR A 23 -13.38 3.72 2.46
C THR A 23 -14.04 3.80 1.09
N ARG A 24 -14.72 4.91 0.77
CA ARG A 24 -15.33 5.13 -0.55
C ARG A 24 -14.28 5.19 -1.65
N ILE A 25 -13.21 5.97 -1.46
CA ILE A 25 -12.10 6.05 -2.42
C ILE A 25 -11.48 4.67 -2.66
N ARG A 26 -11.16 3.93 -1.60
CA ARG A 26 -10.59 2.57 -1.73
C ARG A 26 -11.55 1.61 -2.43
N ARG A 27 -12.85 1.67 -2.13
CA ARG A 27 -13.85 0.81 -2.77
C ARG A 27 -13.97 1.10 -4.26
N GLU A 28 -14.12 2.36 -4.64
CA GLU A 28 -14.29 2.75 -6.04
C GLU A 28 -12.99 2.58 -6.83
N GLY A 29 -11.84 2.97 -6.27
CA GLY A 29 -10.53 2.74 -6.88
C GLY A 29 -10.24 1.26 -7.15
N ARG A 30 -10.67 0.36 -6.25
CA ARG A 30 -10.54 -1.09 -6.46
C ARG A 30 -11.48 -1.65 -7.53
N LYS A 31 -12.56 -0.97 -7.91
CA LYS A 31 -13.40 -1.42 -9.03
C LYS A 31 -12.68 -1.34 -10.36
N VAL A 32 -11.78 -0.37 -10.51
CA VAL A 32 -10.92 -0.19 -11.69
C VAL A 32 -9.97 -1.37 -11.86
N LEU A 33 -9.57 -2.01 -10.76
CA LEU A 33 -8.70 -3.18 -10.79
C LEU A 33 -9.36 -4.45 -11.34
N ARG A 34 -10.70 -4.48 -11.51
CA ARG A 34 -11.39 -5.68 -12.02
C ARG A 34 -10.97 -6.06 -13.44
N ASP A 35 -10.52 -5.08 -14.21
CA ASP A 35 -10.09 -5.28 -15.59
C ASP A 35 -8.61 -5.69 -15.69
N PHE A 36 -7.92 -5.80 -14.56
CA PHE A 36 -6.52 -6.18 -14.48
C PHE A 36 -6.37 -7.51 -13.71
N PRO A 37 -5.48 -8.41 -14.14
CA PRO A 37 -5.24 -9.69 -13.49
C PRO A 37 -4.38 -9.54 -12.21
N ILE A 38 -4.66 -8.54 -11.37
CA ILE A 38 -3.94 -8.26 -10.13
C ILE A 38 -4.89 -8.16 -8.94
N THR A 39 -4.44 -8.65 -7.79
CA THR A 39 -5.16 -8.54 -6.53
C THR A 39 -4.96 -7.14 -5.91
N PRO A 40 -5.87 -6.68 -5.02
CA PRO A 40 -5.69 -5.42 -4.30
C PRO A 40 -4.35 -5.32 -3.56
N ALA A 41 -3.88 -6.41 -2.95
CA ALA A 41 -2.59 -6.41 -2.25
C ALA A 41 -1.39 -6.28 -3.19
N GLN A 42 -1.47 -6.81 -4.42
CA GLN A 42 -0.47 -6.58 -5.45
C GLN A 42 -0.49 -5.13 -5.93
N PHE A 43 -1.69 -4.55 -6.08
CA PHE A 43 -1.83 -3.14 -6.40
C PHE A 43 -1.27 -2.22 -5.31
N ASP A 44 -1.40 -2.59 -4.03
CA ASP A 44 -0.77 -1.85 -2.93
C ASP A 44 0.77 -1.86 -3.04
N VAL A 45 1.38 -2.97 -3.45
CA VAL A 45 2.84 -3.00 -3.76
C VAL A 45 3.19 -2.05 -4.91
N LEU A 46 2.42 -2.06 -5.99
CA LEU A 46 2.64 -1.15 -7.13
C LEU A 46 2.54 0.32 -6.71
N GLN A 47 1.56 0.69 -5.89
CA GLN A 47 1.44 2.03 -5.35
C GLN A 47 2.66 2.42 -4.50
N VAL A 48 3.18 1.51 -3.67
CA VAL A 48 4.39 1.77 -2.88
C VAL A 48 5.57 2.13 -3.78
N LEU A 49 5.81 1.32 -4.81
CA LEU A 49 6.91 1.53 -5.75
C LEU A 49 6.70 2.81 -6.59
N PHE A 50 5.48 3.06 -7.03
CA PHE A 50 5.14 4.24 -7.83
C PHE A 50 5.36 5.54 -7.04
N PHE A 51 4.83 5.64 -5.82
CA PHE A 51 4.90 6.87 -5.04
C PHE A 51 6.23 7.08 -4.31
N ASN A 52 6.93 6.00 -3.96
CA ASN A 52 8.13 6.10 -3.12
C ASN A 52 9.43 5.70 -3.87
N GLY A 53 9.33 5.32 -5.14
CA GLY A 53 10.44 4.80 -5.94
C GLY A 53 10.85 3.39 -5.54
N GLU A 54 12.00 2.94 -6.05
CA GLU A 54 12.58 1.62 -5.78
C GLU A 54 12.70 1.34 -4.28
N LYS A 55 12.37 0.11 -3.86
CA LYS A 55 12.39 -0.32 -2.46
C LYS A 55 12.98 -1.71 -2.27
N ARG A 56 13.53 -1.94 -1.09
CA ARG A 56 13.88 -3.30 -0.67
C ARG A 56 12.62 -4.04 -0.28
N MET A 57 12.64 -5.37 -0.44
CA MET A 57 11.57 -6.25 0.06
C MET A 57 11.21 -5.99 1.54
N SER A 58 12.20 -5.70 2.38
CA SER A 58 11.98 -5.37 3.79
C SER A 58 11.18 -4.07 3.98
N ASP A 59 11.43 -3.09 3.12
CA ASP A 59 10.81 -1.77 3.23
C ASP A 59 9.37 -1.83 2.72
N ILE A 60 9.14 -2.57 1.63
CA ILE A 60 7.79 -2.88 1.13
C ILE A 60 6.98 -3.60 2.22
N SER A 61 7.56 -4.62 2.87
CA SER A 61 6.87 -5.36 3.93
C SER A 61 6.50 -4.48 5.13
N ARG A 62 7.39 -3.55 5.51
CA ARG A 62 7.17 -2.60 6.60
C ARG A 62 6.08 -1.58 6.24
N TRP A 63 6.12 -1.04 5.02
CA TRP A 63 5.18 -0.03 4.58
C TRP A 63 3.75 -0.59 4.48
N LEU A 64 3.63 -1.83 3.98
CA LEU A 64 2.34 -2.51 3.85
C LEU A 64 1.85 -3.18 5.15
N GLY A 65 2.69 -3.24 6.19
CA GLY A 65 2.33 -3.88 7.46
C GLY A 65 2.12 -5.41 7.34
N ILE A 66 2.82 -6.07 6.42
CA ILE A 66 2.70 -7.51 6.15
C ILE A 66 4.04 -8.22 6.34
N THR A 67 4.00 -9.54 6.48
CA THR A 67 5.22 -10.35 6.67
C THR A 67 6.10 -10.37 5.41
N LYS A 68 7.39 -10.63 5.61
CA LYS A 68 8.34 -10.80 4.48
C LYS A 68 7.93 -11.96 3.56
N SER A 69 7.40 -13.06 4.09
CA SER A 69 6.96 -14.20 3.27
C SER A 69 5.77 -13.84 2.38
N THR A 70 4.77 -13.13 2.92
CA THR A 70 3.64 -12.62 2.12
C THR A 70 4.12 -11.62 1.07
N THR A 71 5.02 -10.72 1.43
CA THR A 71 5.59 -9.73 0.50
C THR A 71 6.31 -10.40 -0.67
N THR A 72 7.12 -11.44 -0.40
CA THR A 72 7.79 -12.24 -1.44
C THR A 72 6.79 -12.84 -2.42
N GLY A 73 5.68 -13.40 -1.93
CA GLY A 73 4.64 -13.95 -2.80
C GLY A 73 3.97 -12.89 -3.68
N LEU A 74 3.68 -11.70 -3.14
CA LEU A 74 3.07 -10.60 -3.89
C LEU A 74 4.01 -10.07 -4.97
N VAL A 75 5.25 -9.74 -4.60
CA VAL A 75 6.26 -9.19 -5.51
C VAL A 75 6.63 -10.21 -6.59
N LYS A 76 6.78 -11.49 -6.23
CA LYS A 76 7.05 -12.55 -7.23
C LYS A 76 5.98 -12.58 -8.31
N ARG A 77 4.70 -12.58 -7.94
CA ARG A 77 3.60 -12.58 -8.94
C ARG A 77 3.56 -11.32 -9.79
N LEU A 78 4.03 -10.18 -9.28
CA LEU A 78 4.15 -8.95 -10.05
C LEU A 78 5.31 -9.00 -11.04
N ILE A 79 6.42 -9.62 -10.67
CA ILE A 79 7.54 -9.91 -11.58
C ILE A 79 7.11 -10.90 -12.65
N ASP A 80 6.42 -11.98 -12.28
CA ASP A 80 5.91 -12.99 -13.21
C ASP A 80 4.89 -12.39 -14.21
N ALA A 81 4.24 -11.29 -13.83
CA ALA A 81 3.30 -10.53 -14.67
C ALA A 81 3.96 -9.37 -15.44
N ASP A 82 5.28 -9.23 -15.39
CA ASP A 82 6.06 -8.16 -16.03
C ASP A 82 5.66 -6.73 -15.60
N LEU A 83 5.14 -6.58 -14.38
CA LEU A 83 4.71 -5.29 -13.82
C LEU A 83 5.79 -4.65 -12.93
N VAL A 84 6.79 -5.44 -12.53
CA VAL A 84 7.85 -5.04 -11.61
C VAL A 84 9.12 -5.78 -11.99
N GLU A 85 10.27 -5.11 -11.92
CA GLU A 85 11.56 -5.72 -12.19
C GLU A 85 12.46 -5.68 -10.95
N ARG A 86 13.36 -6.66 -10.83
CA ARG A 86 14.34 -6.68 -9.73
C ARG A 86 15.64 -6.03 -10.18
N ARG A 87 16.00 -4.89 -9.59
CA ARG A 87 17.28 -4.23 -9.84
C ARG A 87 18.34 -4.65 -8.84
N ARG A 88 19.52 -5.02 -9.34
CA ARG A 88 20.74 -5.20 -8.52
C ARG A 88 21.51 -3.90 -8.54
N SER A 89 21.90 -3.43 -7.36
CA SER A 89 22.81 -2.28 -7.26
C SER A 89 24.25 -2.76 -7.46
N ASP A 90 25.00 -2.11 -8.34
CA ASP A 90 26.42 -2.45 -8.58
C ASP A 90 27.31 -2.11 -7.38
N LYS A 91 26.86 -1.20 -6.49
CA LYS A 91 27.59 -0.79 -5.28
C LYS A 91 27.24 -1.62 -4.04
N ASP A 92 26.13 -2.34 -4.07
CA ASP A 92 25.58 -3.01 -2.90
C ASP A 92 24.85 -4.29 -3.34
N ARG A 93 25.36 -5.46 -2.93
CA ARG A 93 24.81 -6.79 -3.30
C ARG A 93 23.36 -7.00 -2.89
N ARG A 94 22.75 -6.04 -2.18
CA ARG A 94 21.35 -6.10 -1.78
C ARG A 94 20.43 -5.69 -2.94
N SER A 95 19.35 -6.44 -3.09
CA SER A 95 18.44 -6.30 -4.23
C SER A 95 17.29 -5.35 -3.95
N PHE A 96 16.95 -4.54 -4.95
CA PHE A 96 15.81 -3.65 -4.96
C PHE A 96 14.75 -4.15 -5.94
N ILE A 97 13.53 -3.71 -5.68
CA ILE A 97 12.32 -3.91 -6.46
C ILE A 97 11.86 -2.53 -6.91
#